data_AF-A0A955N202-F1
#
_entry.id   AF-A0A955N202-F1
#
_cell.length_a   1.000
_cell.length_b   1.000
_cell.length_c   1.000
_cell.angle_alpha   90.00
_cell.angle_beta   90.00
_cell.angle_gamma   90.00
#
_symmetry.space_group_name_H-M   'P 1'
#
loop_
_entity.id
_entity.type
_entity.pdbx_description
1 polymer ?
#
loop_
_entity_poly.entity_id
_entity_poly.type
_entity_poly.pdbx_seq_one_letter_code
_entity_poly.pdbx_strand_id
1 'polypeptide(L)'
;KDAVCKVKFPVDVHTLTNEVGKTKGYSNHDIEVKPYDIPLRALISKDVDNLLMAGRCISGDFFAHASYRVTGNAVPMGEAAGKLAADCVAKGKRAHEVVGG
;
A
#
# COMPACT_ATOMS: atom_id res chain seq x y z
N LYS A 1 -15.35 8.57 -1.30
CA LYS A 1 -14.31 8.31 -0.27
C LYS A 1 -13.06 7.84 -0.99
N ASP A 2 -11.90 8.38 -0.67
CA ASP A 2 -10.63 8.07 -1.35
C ASP A 2 -9.95 6.78 -0.84
N ALA A 3 -10.32 6.30 0.34
CA ALA A 3 -9.77 5.08 0.92
C ALA A 3 -10.15 3.81 0.12
N VAL A 4 -9.14 3.01 -0.24
CA VAL A 4 -9.31 1.73 -0.97
C VAL A 4 -8.96 0.52 -0.12
N CYS A 5 -8.15 0.68 0.92
CA CYS A 5 -7.77 -0.38 1.83
C CYS A 5 -7.62 0.17 3.24
N LYS A 6 -8.27 -0.47 4.22
CA LYS A 6 -8.04 -0.18 5.64
C LYS A 6 -7.02 -1.14 6.20
N VAL A 7 -5.82 -0.63 6.49
CA VAL A 7 -4.73 -1.38 7.09
C VAL A 7 -4.94 -1.46 8.59
N LYS A 8 -4.82 -2.68 9.12
CA LYS A 8 -4.86 -2.98 10.57
C LYS A 8 -3.67 -3.81 11.03
N PHE A 9 -2.78 -4.16 10.11
CA PHE A 9 -1.63 -5.01 10.39
C PHE A 9 -0.56 -4.19 11.13
N PRO A 10 0.08 -4.72 12.19
CA PRO A 10 1.12 -3.99 12.92
C PRO A 10 2.38 -3.82 12.06
N VAL A 11 3.36 -3.05 12.55
CA VAL A 11 4.71 -3.04 11.98
C VAL A 11 5.35 -4.42 12.15
N ASP A 12 5.89 -4.95 11.06
CA ASP A 12 6.58 -6.25 11.05
C ASP A 12 7.90 -6.14 10.26
N VAL A 13 8.99 -5.94 10.99
CA VAL A 13 10.36 -5.82 10.46
C VAL A 13 11.14 -7.09 10.78
N HIS A 14 11.63 -7.77 9.75
CA HIS A 14 12.42 -8.99 9.89
C HIS A 14 13.91 -8.67 9.99
N THR A 15 14.58 -9.21 11.00
CA THR A 15 16.03 -9.03 11.20
C THR A 15 16.80 -10.09 10.42
N LEU A 16 17.84 -9.69 9.69
CA LEU A 16 18.71 -10.62 8.97
C LEU A 16 19.72 -11.32 9.89
N THR A 17 19.95 -10.77 11.07
CA THR A 17 20.91 -11.27 12.07
C THR A 17 20.19 -11.78 13.30
N ASN A 18 20.45 -13.03 13.66
CA ASN A 18 20.06 -13.60 14.95
C ASN A 18 21.01 -13.06 16.02
N GLU A 19 20.72 -11.89 16.58
CA GLU A 19 21.46 -11.40 17.74
C GLU A 19 21.29 -12.38 18.90
N VAL A 20 22.41 -12.79 19.51
CA VAL A 20 22.43 -13.74 20.63
C VAL A 20 21.56 -13.18 21.76
N GLY A 21 20.49 -13.89 22.11
CA GLY A 21 19.55 -13.51 23.17
C GLY A 21 18.20 -12.94 22.70
N LYS A 22 18.01 -12.66 21.40
CA LYS A 22 16.69 -12.35 20.83
C LYS A 22 15.98 -13.63 20.38
N THR A 23 14.77 -13.86 20.89
CA THR A 23 13.98 -15.09 20.64
C THR A 23 13.08 -15.01 19.39
N LYS A 24 12.97 -13.84 18.76
CA LYS A 24 12.11 -13.61 17.58
C LYS A 24 12.93 -13.03 16.43
N GLY A 25 12.75 -13.59 15.23
CA GLY A 25 13.37 -13.08 13.99
C GLY A 25 12.66 -11.85 13.38
N TYR A 26 11.74 -11.24 14.13
CA TYR A 26 10.98 -10.07 13.72
C TYR A 26 10.71 -9.14 14.92
N SER A 27 10.53 -7.85 14.63
CA SER A 27 10.22 -6.81 15.62
C SER A 27 9.20 -5.81 15.07
N ASN A 28 8.40 -5.24 15.96
CA ASN A 28 7.53 -4.10 15.67
C ASN A 28 8.19 -2.75 16.01
N HIS A 29 9.45 -2.74 16.44
CA HIS A 29 10.19 -1.55 16.91
C HIS A 29 9.45 -0.75 18.00
N ASP A 30 8.65 -1.41 18.85
CA ASP A 30 7.81 -0.76 19.87
C ASP A 30 6.84 0.30 19.29
N ILE A 31 6.51 0.18 18.00
CA ILE A 31 5.57 1.07 17.31
C ILE A 31 4.16 0.52 17.47
N GLU A 32 3.30 1.30 18.13
CA GLU A 32 1.86 1.06 18.16
C GLU A 32 1.20 1.63 16.90
N VAL A 33 0.64 0.74 16.07
CA VAL A 33 -0.04 1.13 14.82
C VAL A 33 -1.53 1.31 15.07
N LYS A 34 -2.04 2.52 14.83
CA LYS A 34 -3.48 2.75 14.70
C LYS A 34 -3.95 2.38 13.30
N PRO A 35 -5.18 1.84 13.11
CA PRO A 35 -5.70 1.58 11.78
C PRO A 35 -5.67 2.82 10.90
N TYR A 36 -5.21 2.66 9.66
CA TYR A 36 -5.06 3.73 8.69
C TYR A 36 -5.57 3.29 7.32
N ASP A 37 -5.87 4.26 6.47
CA ASP A 37 -6.38 4.01 5.12
C ASP A 37 -5.30 4.27 4.07
N ILE A 38 -5.17 3.36 3.10
CA ILE A 38 -4.45 3.62 1.86
C ILE A 38 -5.41 4.34 0.90
N PRO A 39 -5.07 5.54 0.43
CA PRO A 39 -5.91 6.26 -0.54
C PRO A 39 -5.66 5.75 -1.97
N LEU A 40 -6.67 5.89 -2.85
CA LEU A 40 -6.58 5.47 -4.25
C LEU A 40 -5.42 6.17 -4.97
N ARG A 41 -5.19 7.45 -4.67
CA ARG A 41 -4.06 8.21 -5.25
C ARG A 41 -2.67 7.63 -4.93
N ALA A 42 -2.53 6.87 -3.85
CA ALA A 42 -1.25 6.20 -3.55
C ALA A 42 -0.95 5.03 -4.50
N LEU A 43 -1.95 4.60 -5.28
CA LEU A 43 -1.80 3.56 -6.30
C LEU A 43 -1.39 4.12 -7.67
N ILE A 44 -1.30 5.44 -7.82
CA ILE A 44 -1.04 6.10 -9.11
C ILE A 44 0.43 6.55 -9.16
N SER A 45 1.12 6.21 -10.25
CA SER A 45 2.46 6.75 -10.52
C SER A 45 2.42 8.27 -10.63
N LYS A 46 3.36 8.95 -9.98
CA LYS A 46 3.50 10.41 -10.07
C LYS A 46 4.04 10.86 -11.43
N ASP A 47 4.94 10.07 -12.01
CA ASP A 47 5.79 10.50 -13.12
C ASP A 47 5.43 9.82 -14.44
N VAL A 48 4.61 8.75 -14.40
CA VAL A 48 4.26 7.94 -15.57
C VAL A 48 2.76 7.83 -15.70
N ASP A 49 2.22 8.33 -16.81
CA ASP A 49 0.80 8.23 -17.10
C ASP A 49 0.36 6.78 -17.29
N ASN A 50 -0.85 6.47 -16.82
CA ASN A 50 -1.49 5.15 -16.94
C ASN A 50 -0.70 3.99 -16.31
N LEU A 51 0.21 4.29 -15.39
CA LEU A 51 0.90 3.31 -14.57
C LEU A 51 0.30 3.29 -13.16
N LEU A 52 -0.26 2.14 -12.78
CA LEU A 52 -0.84 1.89 -11.46
C LEU A 52 -0.05 0.80 -10.73
N MET A 53 0.04 0.93 -9.41
CA MET A 53 0.72 0.00 -8.53
C MET A 53 -0.22 -0.47 -7.41
N ALA A 54 0.04 -1.64 -6.85
CA ALA A 54 -0.69 -2.15 -5.70
C ALA A 54 0.24 -2.98 -4.80
N GLY A 55 -0.15 -3.17 -3.54
CA GLY A 55 0.62 -4.02 -2.63
C GLY A 55 1.98 -3.41 -2.32
N ARG A 56 3.02 -4.23 -2.40
CA ARG A 56 4.42 -3.87 -2.10
C ARG A 56 5.00 -2.81 -3.03
N CYS A 57 4.38 -2.61 -4.20
CA CYS A 57 4.88 -1.74 -5.26
C CYS A 57 4.51 -0.27 -5.05
N ILE A 58 3.63 0.05 -4.08
CA ILE A 58 3.30 1.45 -3.77
C ILE A 58 4.37 2.04 -2.86
N SER A 59 4.52 3.37 -2.93
CA SER A 59 5.44 4.11 -2.08
C SER A 59 4.95 4.17 -0.63
N GLY A 60 5.89 4.12 0.31
CA GLY A 60 5.65 4.29 1.73
C GLY A 60 6.98 4.46 2.46
N ASP A 61 6.94 5.07 3.65
CA ASP A 61 8.11 5.03 4.54
C ASP A 61 8.38 3.59 5.00
N PHE A 62 9.54 3.40 5.64
CA PHE A 62 9.99 2.08 6.07
C PHE A 62 8.98 1.36 6.97
N PHE A 63 8.38 2.05 7.95
CA PHE A 63 7.48 1.44 8.92
C PHE A 63 6.07 1.24 8.36
N ALA A 64 5.57 2.19 7.57
CA ALA A 64 4.32 2.04 6.84
C ALA A 64 4.40 0.85 5.88
N HIS A 65 5.50 0.71 5.12
CA HIS A 65 5.71 -0.43 4.22
C HIS A 65 5.78 -1.74 5.00
N ALA A 66 6.50 -1.76 6.13
CA ALA A 66 6.55 -2.92 7.03
C ALA A 66 5.17 -3.34 7.59
N SER A 67 4.19 -2.45 7.59
CA SER A 67 2.80 -2.73 8.00
C SER A 67 1.88 -3.09 6.82
N TYR A 68 1.81 -2.27 5.76
CA TYR A 68 0.80 -2.48 4.70
C TYR A 68 1.17 -3.58 3.71
N ARG A 69 2.43 -4.02 3.61
CA ARG A 69 2.93 -4.93 2.55
C ARG A 69 2.33 -6.33 2.51
N VAL A 70 1.43 -6.68 3.42
CA VAL A 70 0.84 -8.02 3.55
C VAL A 70 -0.22 -8.31 2.48
N THR A 71 -0.39 -9.59 2.13
CA THR A 71 -1.30 -10.04 1.06
C THR A 71 -2.74 -9.55 1.26
N GLY A 72 -3.23 -9.53 2.50
CA GLY A 72 -4.59 -9.08 2.82
C GLY A 72 -4.87 -7.63 2.39
N ASN A 73 -3.87 -6.76 2.42
CA ASN A 73 -4.00 -5.38 1.94
C ASN A 73 -3.76 -5.28 0.42
N ALA A 74 -2.92 -6.15 -0.14
CA ALA A 74 -2.63 -6.19 -1.57
C ALA A 74 -3.88 -6.45 -2.42
N VAL A 75 -4.80 -7.30 -1.94
CA VAL A 75 -6.04 -7.65 -2.64
C VAL A 75 -6.95 -6.43 -2.91
N PRO A 76 -7.43 -5.69 -1.89
CA PRO A 76 -8.30 -4.54 -2.13
C PRO A 76 -7.60 -3.40 -2.89
N MET A 77 -6.28 -3.23 -2.72
CA MET A 77 -5.52 -2.28 -3.53
C MET A 77 -5.49 -2.68 -5.02
N GLY A 78 -5.27 -3.97 -5.31
CA GLY A 78 -5.27 -4.48 -6.68
C GLY A 78 -6.64 -4.37 -7.35
N GLU A 79 -7.71 -4.68 -6.61
CA GLU A 79 -9.09 -4.49 -7.08
C GLU A 79 -9.36 -3.03 -7.42
N ALA A 80 -8.97 -2.11 -6.55
CA ALA A 80 -9.15 -0.67 -6.78
C ALA A 80 -8.35 -0.16 -7.98
N ALA A 81 -7.09 -0.61 -8.14
CA ALA A 81 -6.28 -0.28 -9.31
C ALA A 81 -6.93 -0.80 -10.61
N GLY A 82 -7.45 -2.03 -10.62
CA GLY A 82 -8.13 -2.60 -11.79
C GLY A 82 -9.42 -1.84 -12.14
N LYS A 83 -10.23 -1.49 -11.15
CA LYS A 83 -11.43 -0.66 -11.33
C LYS A 83 -11.07 0.71 -11.90
N LEU A 84 -10.05 1.37 -11.36
CA LEU A 84 -9.57 2.66 -11.88
C LEU A 84 -9.09 2.54 -13.33
N ALA A 85 -8.35 1.49 -13.67
CA ALA A 85 -7.89 1.26 -15.05
C ALA A 85 -9.08 1.07 -16.01
N ALA A 86 -10.09 0.29 -15.63
CA ALA A 86 -11.30 0.12 -16.43
C ALA A 86 -12.05 1.45 -16.63
N ASP A 87 -12.17 2.25 -15.57
CA ASP A 87 -12.78 3.58 -15.61
C ASP A 87 -12.02 4.54 -16.54
N CYS A 88 -10.68 4.50 -16.52
CA CYS A 88 -9.82 5.29 -17.40
C CYS A 88 -10.11 4.99 -18.87
N VAL A 89 -10.18 3.70 -19.22
CA VAL A 89 -10.50 3.25 -20.59
C VAL A 89 -11.91 3.68 -20.99
N ALA A 90 -12.91 3.47 -20.12
CA ALA A 90 -14.30 3.82 -20.41
C ALA A 90 -14.52 5.32 -20.62
N LYS A 91 -13.77 6.17 -19.90
CA LYS A 91 -13.89 7.63 -19.95
C LYS A 91 -12.92 8.29 -20.93
N GLY A 92 -11.95 7.54 -21.47
CA GLY A 92 -10.86 8.11 -22.27
C GLY A 92 -9.99 9.10 -21.48
N LYS A 93 -9.83 8.87 -20.18
CA LYS A 93 -9.13 9.77 -19.25
C LYS A 93 -7.95 9.06 -18.59
N ARG A 94 -6.93 9.81 -18.22
CA ARG A 94 -5.80 9.32 -17.43
C ARG A 94 -6.21 9.15 -15.96
N ALA A 95 -5.51 8.28 -15.25
CA ALA A 95 -5.80 7.96 -13.84
C ALA A 95 -5.88 9.21 -12.94
N HIS A 96 -4.98 10.18 -13.13
CA HIS A 96 -4.98 11.43 -12.36
C HIS A 96 -6.21 12.31 -12.62
N GLU A 97 -6.80 12.26 -13.82
CA GLU A 97 -8.01 13.01 -14.19
C GLU A 97 -9.29 12.35 -13.66
N VAL A 98 -9.26 11.04 -13.42
CA VAL A 98 -10.41 10.30 -12.88
C VAL A 98 -10.50 10.47 -11.36
N VAL A 99 -9.36 10.52 -10.67
CA VAL A 99 -9.31 10.63 -9.20
C VAL A 99 -9.32 12.07 -8.71
N GLY A 100 -8.80 13.02 -9.49
CA GLY A 100 -8.80 14.45 -9.18
C GLY A 100 -10.00 15.23 -9.72
N GLY A 101 -10.95 14.55 -10.39
CA GLY A 101 -12.17 15.13 -10.95
C GLY A 101 -13.39 15.04 -10.04
#